data_AF-A0A927SXD4-F1
#
_entry.id   AF-A0A927SXD4-F1
#
_cell.length_a   1.000
_cell.length_b   1.000
_cell.length_c   1.000
_cell.angle_alpha   90.00
_cell.angle_beta   90.00
_cell.angle_gamma   90.00
#
_symmetry.space_group_name_H-M   'P 1'
#
loop_
_entity.id
_entity.type
_entity.pdbx_description
1 polymer ?
#
loop_
_entity_poly.entity_id
_entity_poly.type
_entity_poly.pdbx_seq_one_letter_code
_entity_poly.pdbx_strand_id
1 'polypeptide(L)'
;MLHLGIDIGGTKVALGLVNENNELVLKGKLLVKDIDNIVQEIKNFLDVHFAENNISFAEIASCGIGVPGTVSDDGRTAIKVPNLNLENAAFAEEFENVLGMPVTLVQDSRAAAYGEYCAGNAKGCKTVICIALGTGIGTGVVIDGKIYNGALGAAGELGHVPAVEGGRPCGCGKVGCVEKYAAGRGLDITAAELLGEGKTAKDLFEAAENGCEKANALIGEAVEILGRTIVSACNLLSPDCVLFTGGLVGQKKLYIEPLIAYINEHVYSSGKMPKLEIALLDADAPLVGAAIVGKEYAAKAPAKRKALLSASVMCADLLNLGASLKEIEQAGIEYIHADIMDNHFVPNLMLPMEMYNKMRPATNLPFDFHIMAENPETIIEKLDLKAGDIVSVHYESTVHLQRALTMVKEKGAIPAVAINPATPLEMISEVIDEVGMVLIMTVNPGFAGQKIVPGAFDKVRRTREWLDKLGKKDVLLQVDGNCSFENVPKLYNAGADVFVVGTSSVFKKGLTIKEGTDKLLSLL
;
A
#
# COMPACT_ATOMS: atom_id res chain seq x y z
N MET A 1 -16.39 4.21 -6.27
CA MET A 1 -15.30 5.18 -6.11
C MET A 1 -14.47 5.18 -7.39
N LEU A 2 -13.51 6.10 -7.52
CA LEU A 2 -12.53 6.09 -8.61
C LEU A 2 -11.16 5.64 -8.09
N HIS A 3 -10.35 5.08 -8.98
CA HIS A 3 -8.99 4.63 -8.68
C HIS A 3 -8.03 5.23 -9.71
N LEU A 4 -6.97 5.86 -9.23
CA LEU A 4 -5.96 6.48 -10.07
C LEU A 4 -4.91 5.46 -10.50
N GLY A 5 -4.68 5.37 -11.80
CA GLY A 5 -3.56 4.66 -12.39
C GLY A 5 -2.58 5.65 -12.98
N ILE A 6 -1.30 5.50 -12.67
CA ILE A 6 -0.21 6.30 -13.22
C ILE A 6 0.77 5.35 -13.89
N ASP A 7 1.13 5.59 -15.14
CA ASP A 7 2.17 4.88 -15.86
C ASP A 7 3.33 5.83 -16.13
N ILE A 8 4.43 5.64 -15.41
CA ILE A 8 5.59 6.51 -15.46
C ILE A 8 6.60 5.96 -16.45
N GLY A 9 6.66 6.52 -17.65
CA GLY A 9 7.76 6.28 -18.59
C GLY A 9 8.96 7.20 -18.34
N GLY A 10 10.03 7.05 -19.13
CA GLY A 10 11.25 7.86 -18.98
C GLY A 10 11.14 9.33 -19.43
N THR A 11 10.11 9.69 -20.21
CA THR A 11 9.90 11.09 -20.69
C THR A 11 8.44 11.54 -20.66
N LYS A 12 7.53 10.60 -20.38
CA LYS A 12 6.08 10.80 -20.47
C LYS A 12 5.44 10.03 -19.34
N VAL A 13 4.46 10.63 -18.70
CA VAL A 13 3.60 9.98 -17.72
C VAL A 13 2.21 9.92 -18.32
N ALA A 14 1.63 8.74 -18.38
CA ALA A 14 0.21 8.58 -18.67
C ALA A 14 -0.53 8.39 -17.34
N LEU A 15 -1.75 8.90 -17.27
CA LEU A 15 -2.61 8.68 -16.12
C LEU A 15 -4.03 8.39 -16.55
N GLY A 16 -4.76 7.71 -15.68
CA GLY A 16 -6.19 7.56 -15.88
C GLY A 16 -6.93 7.19 -14.61
N LEU A 17 -8.22 7.50 -14.61
CA LEU A 17 -9.14 7.12 -13.55
C LEU A 17 -9.96 5.92 -14.01
N VAL A 18 -10.01 4.90 -13.16
CA VAL A 18 -10.76 3.68 -13.39
C VAL A 18 -11.87 3.55 -12.36
N ASN A 19 -13.06 3.14 -12.78
CA ASN A 19 -14.21 2.96 -11.89
C ASN A 19 -14.23 1.57 -11.23
N GLU A 20 -15.29 1.28 -10.45
CA GLU A 20 -15.46 -0.01 -9.77
C GLU A 20 -15.55 -1.22 -10.71
N ASN A 21 -15.96 -1.00 -11.96
CA ASN A 21 -16.10 -2.04 -12.99
C ASN A 21 -14.82 -2.22 -13.82
N ASN A 22 -13.72 -1.60 -13.42
CA ASN A 22 -12.44 -1.57 -14.14
C ASN A 22 -12.50 -0.83 -15.49
N GLU A 23 -13.45 0.09 -15.66
CA GLU A 23 -13.59 0.89 -16.88
C GLU A 23 -12.82 2.21 -16.74
N LEU A 24 -12.04 2.57 -17.78
CA LEU A 24 -11.32 3.84 -17.85
C LEU A 24 -12.31 5.00 -18.10
N VAL A 25 -12.41 5.93 -17.17
CA VAL A 25 -13.36 7.08 -17.22
C VAL A 25 -12.70 8.42 -17.53
N LEU A 26 -11.41 8.57 -17.22
CA LEU A 26 -10.63 9.76 -17.53
C LEU A 26 -9.21 9.37 -17.90
N LYS A 27 -8.59 10.12 -18.82
CA LYS A 27 -7.20 9.93 -19.24
C LYS A 27 -6.48 11.27 -19.34
N GLY A 28 -5.24 11.28 -18.89
CA GLY A 28 -4.34 12.43 -18.98
C GLY A 28 -2.94 12.01 -19.42
N LYS A 29 -2.15 12.99 -19.87
CA LYS A 29 -0.77 12.78 -20.26
C LYS A 29 0.07 13.99 -19.88
N LEU A 30 1.16 13.72 -19.19
CA LEU A 30 2.15 14.71 -18.77
C LEU A 30 3.48 14.44 -19.49
N LEU A 31 4.11 15.50 -19.98
CA LEU A 31 5.51 15.49 -20.40
C LEU A 31 6.35 15.92 -19.21
N VAL A 32 7.17 15.01 -18.69
CA VAL A 32 8.02 15.26 -17.51
C VAL A 32 9.14 16.20 -17.91
N LYS A 33 9.34 17.28 -17.13
CA LYS A 33 10.41 18.25 -17.39
C LYS A 33 11.57 18.07 -16.41
N ASP A 34 11.25 17.77 -15.17
CA ASP A 34 12.20 17.53 -14.09
C ASP A 34 11.91 16.16 -13.45
N ILE A 35 12.82 15.22 -13.70
CA ILE A 35 12.68 13.84 -13.23
C ILE A 35 12.92 13.72 -11.73
N ASP A 36 13.73 14.62 -11.15
CA ASP A 36 14.06 14.61 -9.74
C ASP A 36 12.88 15.12 -8.89
N ASN A 37 11.95 15.88 -9.51
CA ASN A 37 10.74 16.40 -8.89
C ASN A 37 9.44 15.78 -9.45
N ILE A 38 9.53 14.57 -10.00
CA ILE A 38 8.44 13.93 -10.73
C ILE A 38 7.14 13.80 -9.92
N VAL A 39 7.22 13.54 -8.61
CA VAL A 39 6.05 13.40 -7.73
C VAL A 39 5.26 14.71 -7.67
N GLN A 40 5.95 15.83 -7.50
CA GLN A 40 5.33 17.15 -7.45
C GLN A 40 4.82 17.60 -8.83
N GLU A 41 5.54 17.30 -9.91
CA GLU A 41 5.05 17.58 -11.27
C GLU A 41 3.74 16.85 -11.55
N ILE A 42 3.66 15.56 -11.19
CA ILE A 42 2.46 14.76 -11.34
C ILE A 42 1.33 15.32 -10.48
N LYS A 43 1.58 15.67 -9.21
CA LYS A 43 0.56 16.28 -8.34
C LYS A 43 -0.02 17.56 -8.93
N ASN A 44 0.84 18.47 -9.39
CA ASN A 44 0.42 19.72 -10.00
C ASN A 44 -0.42 19.49 -11.26
N PHE A 45 -0.04 18.50 -12.07
CA PHE A 45 -0.83 18.10 -13.23
C PHE A 45 -2.20 17.56 -12.81
N LEU A 46 -2.26 16.66 -11.81
CA LEU A 46 -3.51 16.09 -11.31
C LEU A 46 -4.45 17.16 -10.75
N ASP A 47 -3.93 18.16 -10.02
CA ASP A 47 -4.71 19.27 -9.49
C ASP A 47 -5.44 20.04 -10.59
N VAL A 48 -4.72 20.38 -11.66
CA VAL A 48 -5.32 21.07 -12.82
C VAL A 48 -6.28 20.15 -13.56
N HIS A 49 -5.84 18.92 -13.87
CA HIS A 49 -6.58 18.00 -14.72
C HIS A 49 -7.90 17.55 -14.07
N PHE A 50 -7.91 17.32 -12.75
CA PHE A 50 -9.14 16.97 -12.02
C PHE A 50 -10.07 18.17 -11.85
N ALA A 51 -9.53 19.38 -11.60
CA ALA A 51 -10.35 20.60 -11.56
C ALA A 51 -11.05 20.87 -12.90
N GLU A 52 -10.35 20.72 -14.03
CA GLU A 52 -10.92 20.88 -15.38
C GLU A 52 -12.04 19.86 -15.69
N ASN A 53 -12.00 18.69 -15.04
CA ASN A 53 -12.97 17.61 -15.23
C ASN A 53 -14.01 17.52 -14.09
N ASN A 54 -14.04 18.48 -13.17
CA ASN A 54 -14.92 18.52 -11.99
C ASN A 54 -14.83 17.26 -11.10
N ILE A 55 -13.62 16.76 -10.89
CA ILE A 55 -13.35 15.60 -10.03
C ILE A 55 -12.63 16.06 -8.77
N SER A 56 -13.10 15.63 -7.61
CA SER A 56 -12.45 15.87 -6.34
C SER A 56 -11.50 14.72 -5.98
N PHE A 57 -10.38 15.03 -5.34
CA PHE A 57 -9.50 14.00 -4.76
C PHE A 57 -10.23 13.11 -3.73
N ALA A 58 -11.29 13.61 -3.10
CA ALA A 58 -12.10 12.83 -2.17
C ALA A 58 -12.89 11.68 -2.85
N GLU A 59 -13.05 11.73 -4.17
CA GLU A 59 -13.71 10.67 -4.96
C GLU A 59 -12.75 9.54 -5.36
N ILE A 60 -11.45 9.76 -5.16
CA ILE A 60 -10.37 8.84 -5.54
C ILE A 60 -9.94 8.05 -4.31
N ALA A 61 -10.22 6.75 -4.30
CA ALA A 61 -9.99 5.89 -3.16
C ALA A 61 -8.55 5.40 -3.03
N SER A 62 -7.81 5.33 -4.15
CA SER A 62 -6.48 4.74 -4.19
C SER A 62 -5.72 5.13 -5.45
N CYS A 63 -4.41 4.95 -5.41
CA CYS A 63 -3.52 5.12 -6.55
C CYS A 63 -2.63 3.88 -6.74
N GLY A 64 -2.45 3.45 -7.99
CA GLY A 64 -1.38 2.52 -8.34
C GLY A 64 -0.48 3.10 -9.41
N ILE A 65 0.81 2.82 -9.30
CA ILE A 65 1.85 3.44 -10.12
C ILE A 65 2.67 2.35 -10.83
N GLY A 66 2.56 2.30 -12.15
CA GLY A 66 3.42 1.57 -13.06
C GLY A 66 4.78 2.25 -13.19
N VAL A 67 5.87 1.52 -12.91
CA VAL A 67 7.25 2.01 -13.07
C VAL A 67 8.11 1.03 -13.88
N PRO A 68 9.09 1.53 -14.66
CA PRO A 68 10.00 0.70 -15.45
C PRO A 68 11.15 0.20 -14.58
N GLY A 69 11.17 -1.09 -14.28
CA GLY A 69 12.22 -1.71 -13.47
C GLY A 69 11.65 -2.62 -12.40
N THR A 70 12.35 -2.73 -11.27
CA THR A 70 11.99 -3.66 -10.20
C THR A 70 11.41 -2.92 -9.00
N VAL A 71 10.29 -3.44 -8.49
CA VAL A 71 9.61 -2.98 -7.28
C VAL A 71 9.58 -4.10 -6.23
N SER A 72 9.45 -3.75 -4.96
CA SER A 72 9.31 -4.72 -3.87
C SER A 72 7.97 -5.47 -3.93
N ASP A 73 7.93 -6.66 -3.34
CA ASP A 73 6.74 -7.52 -3.33
C ASP A 73 5.54 -6.90 -2.59
N ASP A 74 5.80 -6.03 -1.61
CA ASP A 74 4.78 -5.26 -0.89
C ASP A 74 4.31 -4.01 -1.66
N GLY A 75 4.91 -3.72 -2.83
CA GLY A 75 4.57 -2.58 -3.67
C GLY A 75 4.97 -1.22 -3.08
N ARG A 76 5.86 -1.18 -2.08
CA ARG A 76 6.23 0.06 -1.38
C ARG A 76 7.50 0.72 -1.91
N THR A 77 8.47 -0.07 -2.34
CA THR A 77 9.82 0.36 -2.65
C THR A 77 10.13 0.20 -4.14
N ALA A 78 10.65 1.27 -4.76
CA ALA A 78 11.31 1.21 -6.05
C ALA A 78 12.73 0.65 -5.85
N ILE A 79 12.90 -0.66 -6.02
CA ILE A 79 14.19 -1.35 -5.77
C ILE A 79 15.24 -0.83 -6.75
N LYS A 80 14.92 -0.84 -8.05
CA LYS A 80 15.82 -0.36 -9.10
C LYS A 80 15.03 0.11 -10.30
N VAL A 81 14.98 1.43 -10.48
CA VAL A 81 14.25 2.11 -11.56
C VAL A 81 15.22 3.08 -12.24
N PRO A 82 16.10 2.60 -13.15
CA PRO A 82 17.18 3.40 -13.72
C PRO A 82 16.68 4.63 -14.48
N ASN A 83 15.52 4.53 -15.13
CA ASN A 83 14.95 5.63 -15.89
C ASN A 83 14.57 6.83 -15.01
N LEU A 84 14.35 6.62 -13.70
CA LEU A 84 13.99 7.65 -12.73
C LEU A 84 15.12 7.93 -11.73
N ASN A 85 16.31 7.36 -11.91
CA ASN A 85 17.43 7.42 -10.95
C ASN A 85 17.06 6.97 -9.52
N LEU A 86 16.12 6.02 -9.37
CA LEU A 86 15.71 5.51 -8.06
C LEU A 86 16.36 4.15 -7.76
N GLU A 87 16.88 4.03 -6.54
CA GLU A 87 17.43 2.79 -5.99
C GLU A 87 17.04 2.65 -4.51
N ASN A 88 16.35 1.56 -4.18
CA ASN A 88 15.78 1.28 -2.84
C ASN A 88 14.98 2.47 -2.24
N ALA A 89 14.25 3.21 -3.07
CA ALA A 89 13.51 4.39 -2.65
C ALA A 89 12.09 4.03 -2.17
N ALA A 90 11.62 4.62 -1.07
CA ALA A 90 10.26 4.48 -0.53
C ALA A 90 9.22 5.28 -1.35
N PHE A 91 9.20 5.02 -2.65
CA PHE A 91 8.51 5.85 -3.65
C PHE A 91 6.98 5.84 -3.49
N ALA A 92 6.38 4.73 -3.01
CA ALA A 92 4.95 4.72 -2.71
C ALA A 92 4.60 5.74 -1.61
N GLU A 93 5.36 5.74 -0.51
CA GLU A 93 5.13 6.62 0.63
C GLU A 93 5.27 8.10 0.26
N GLU A 94 6.23 8.43 -0.60
CA GLU A 94 6.39 9.78 -1.13
C GLU A 94 5.13 10.27 -1.86
N PHE A 95 4.54 9.42 -2.71
CA PHE A 95 3.26 9.71 -3.34
C PHE A 95 2.09 9.75 -2.35
N GLU A 96 2.05 8.87 -1.34
CA GLU A 96 0.97 8.89 -0.33
C GLU A 96 0.95 10.21 0.44
N ASN A 97 2.12 10.71 0.81
CA ASN A 97 2.27 11.99 1.52
C ASN A 97 1.75 13.17 0.69
N VAL A 98 1.89 13.10 -0.64
CA VAL A 98 1.49 14.17 -1.56
C VAL A 98 0.02 14.03 -2.01
N LEU A 99 -0.46 12.80 -2.22
CA LEU A 99 -1.80 12.50 -2.73
C LEU A 99 -2.85 12.31 -1.61
N GLY A 100 -2.43 11.99 -0.39
CA GLY A 100 -3.33 11.78 0.75
C GLY A 100 -4.15 10.48 0.71
N MET A 101 -3.83 9.56 -0.21
CA MET A 101 -4.54 8.29 -0.42
C MET A 101 -3.56 7.11 -0.43
N PRO A 102 -4.02 5.86 -0.25
CA PRO A 102 -3.17 4.68 -0.37
C PRO A 102 -2.54 4.56 -1.77
N VAL A 103 -1.23 4.29 -1.81
CA VAL A 103 -0.45 4.13 -3.05
C VAL A 103 0.30 2.80 -3.02
N THR A 104 0.33 2.13 -4.18
CA THR A 104 1.18 0.96 -4.43
C THR A 104 1.92 1.10 -5.76
N LEU A 105 3.10 0.49 -5.83
CA LEU A 105 3.89 0.39 -7.05
C LEU A 105 3.65 -0.98 -7.71
N VAL A 106 3.81 -1.01 -9.03
CA VAL A 106 3.82 -2.22 -9.86
C VAL A 106 4.75 -2.00 -11.05
N GLN A 107 5.39 -3.05 -11.55
CA GLN A 107 6.16 -2.95 -12.80
C GLN A 107 5.22 -2.68 -13.98
N ASP A 108 5.58 -1.78 -14.88
CA ASP A 108 4.83 -1.38 -16.08
C ASP A 108 4.27 -2.56 -16.91
N SER A 109 5.09 -3.53 -17.30
CA SER A 109 4.69 -4.67 -18.12
C SER A 109 3.76 -5.64 -17.37
N ARG A 110 3.92 -5.75 -16.05
CA ARG A 110 3.03 -6.53 -15.19
C ARG A 110 1.70 -5.82 -15.01
N ALA A 111 1.71 -4.50 -14.84
CA ALA A 111 0.51 -3.68 -14.83
C ALA A 111 -0.24 -3.85 -16.15
N ALA A 112 0.43 -3.76 -17.29
CA ALA A 112 -0.17 -3.98 -18.61
C ALA A 112 -0.85 -5.35 -18.72
N ALA A 113 -0.15 -6.41 -18.34
CA ALA A 113 -0.72 -7.76 -18.32
C ALA A 113 -1.96 -7.87 -17.42
N TYR A 114 -1.91 -7.23 -16.26
CA TYR A 114 -3.02 -7.24 -15.30
C TYR A 114 -4.23 -6.41 -15.76
N GLY A 115 -3.99 -5.28 -16.41
CA GLY A 115 -5.03 -4.48 -17.05
C GLY A 115 -5.78 -5.28 -18.11
N GLU A 116 -5.04 -5.96 -18.99
CA GLU A 116 -5.65 -6.83 -20.00
C GLU A 116 -6.39 -8.04 -19.39
N TYR A 117 -5.85 -8.61 -18.33
CA TYR A 117 -6.50 -9.69 -17.59
C TYR A 117 -7.84 -9.28 -16.99
N CYS A 118 -7.90 -8.09 -16.37
CA CYS A 118 -9.09 -7.62 -15.67
C CYS A 118 -10.13 -6.96 -16.58
N ALA A 119 -9.69 -6.21 -17.59
CA ALA A 119 -10.54 -5.33 -18.38
C ALA A 119 -10.35 -5.46 -19.91
N GLY A 120 -9.39 -6.27 -20.36
CA GLY A 120 -9.08 -6.44 -21.78
C GLY A 120 -9.47 -7.81 -22.34
N ASN A 121 -8.77 -8.25 -23.39
CA ASN A 121 -9.07 -9.48 -24.13
C ASN A 121 -8.72 -10.76 -23.37
N ALA A 122 -7.93 -10.65 -22.29
CA ALA A 122 -7.60 -11.78 -21.43
C ALA A 122 -8.68 -12.08 -20.36
N LYS A 123 -9.78 -11.31 -20.32
CA LYS A 123 -10.85 -11.48 -19.33
C LYS A 123 -11.42 -12.91 -19.33
N GLY A 124 -11.47 -13.51 -18.14
CA GLY A 124 -11.96 -14.87 -17.92
C GLY A 124 -10.93 -15.99 -18.16
N CYS A 125 -9.71 -15.66 -18.56
CA CYS A 125 -8.60 -16.62 -18.58
C CYS A 125 -8.08 -16.88 -17.15
N LYS A 126 -7.39 -18.00 -16.93
CA LYS A 126 -6.74 -18.31 -15.65
C LYS A 126 -5.25 -17.97 -15.69
N THR A 127 -4.58 -18.40 -16.75
CA THR A 127 -3.15 -18.15 -16.98
C THR A 127 -2.97 -17.31 -18.24
N VAL A 128 -2.34 -16.16 -18.10
CA VAL A 128 -2.16 -15.19 -19.19
C VAL A 128 -0.70 -14.76 -19.25
N ILE A 129 -0.14 -14.74 -20.46
CA ILE A 129 1.15 -14.14 -20.76
C ILE A 129 0.89 -12.93 -21.66
N CYS A 130 1.23 -11.73 -21.22
CA CYS A 130 1.13 -10.53 -22.05
C CYS A 130 2.53 -10.07 -22.44
N ILE A 131 2.79 -9.96 -23.74
CA ILE A 131 4.10 -9.65 -24.31
C ILE A 131 4.03 -8.29 -24.99
N ALA A 132 4.77 -7.33 -24.43
CA ALA A 132 4.91 -5.99 -24.98
C ALA A 132 6.07 -5.95 -25.99
N LEU A 133 5.73 -5.78 -27.26
CA LEU A 133 6.66 -5.74 -28.40
C LEU A 133 6.85 -4.28 -28.84
N GLY A 134 7.81 -3.60 -28.20
CA GLY A 134 8.12 -2.20 -28.47
C GLY A 134 9.60 -1.99 -28.71
N THR A 135 10.14 -0.92 -28.12
CA THR A 135 11.59 -0.63 -28.11
C THR A 135 12.40 -1.81 -27.56
N GLY A 136 11.87 -2.45 -26.51
CA GLY A 136 12.34 -3.70 -25.91
C GLY A 136 11.22 -4.76 -25.89
N ILE A 137 11.46 -5.87 -25.18
CA ILE A 137 10.44 -6.92 -24.94
C ILE A 137 10.16 -7.00 -23.45
N GLY A 138 9.00 -6.51 -23.04
CA GLY A 138 8.47 -6.69 -21.68
C GLY A 138 7.49 -7.85 -21.64
N THR A 139 7.39 -8.56 -20.51
CA THR A 139 6.36 -9.59 -20.34
C THR A 139 5.80 -9.60 -18.94
N GLY A 140 4.47 -9.61 -18.83
CA GLY A 140 3.76 -9.83 -17.58
C GLY A 140 3.05 -11.18 -17.61
N VAL A 141 3.07 -11.89 -16.49
CA VAL A 141 2.38 -13.17 -16.33
C VAL A 141 1.35 -13.04 -15.22
N VAL A 142 0.13 -13.49 -15.48
CA VAL A 142 -0.96 -13.53 -14.51
C VAL A 142 -1.42 -14.99 -14.37
N ILE A 143 -1.50 -15.50 -13.14
CA ILE A 143 -1.94 -16.87 -12.83
C ILE A 143 -3.01 -16.78 -11.74
N ASP A 144 -4.18 -17.36 -12.00
CA ASP A 144 -5.30 -17.43 -11.06
C ASP A 144 -5.65 -16.06 -10.44
N GLY A 145 -5.70 -15.03 -11.28
CA GLY A 145 -6.02 -13.67 -10.87
C GLY A 145 -4.92 -12.95 -10.09
N LYS A 146 -3.67 -13.45 -10.13
CA LYS A 146 -2.53 -12.83 -9.46
C LYS A 146 -1.39 -12.59 -10.43
N ILE A 147 -0.78 -11.42 -10.33
CA ILE A 147 0.50 -11.14 -10.99
C ILE A 147 1.54 -12.13 -10.46
N TYR A 148 2.19 -12.86 -11.35
CA TYR A 148 3.23 -13.81 -11.00
C TYR A 148 4.60 -13.12 -11.02
N ASN A 149 5.14 -12.83 -9.82
CA ASN A 149 6.45 -12.18 -9.66
C ASN A 149 7.63 -13.18 -9.61
N GLY A 150 7.35 -14.44 -9.27
CA GLY A 150 8.37 -15.46 -8.95
C GLY A 150 9.15 -15.15 -7.67
N ALA A 151 9.88 -16.13 -7.13
CA ALA A 151 10.62 -15.98 -5.87
C ALA A 151 11.78 -14.98 -5.92
N LEU A 152 12.25 -14.63 -7.13
CA LEU A 152 13.32 -13.65 -7.33
C LEU A 152 12.77 -12.26 -7.70
N GLY A 153 11.45 -12.08 -7.77
CA GLY A 153 10.83 -10.81 -8.17
C GLY A 153 11.04 -10.41 -9.65
N ALA A 154 11.54 -11.34 -10.49
CA ALA A 154 11.95 -11.11 -11.87
C ALA A 154 11.30 -12.08 -12.88
N ALA A 155 10.13 -12.64 -12.54
CA ALA A 155 9.37 -13.41 -13.52
C ALA A 155 8.89 -12.51 -14.67
N GLY A 156 8.84 -13.06 -15.89
CA GLY A 156 8.42 -12.32 -17.08
C GLY A 156 9.54 -11.59 -17.84
N GLU A 157 10.82 -11.87 -17.56
CA GLU A 157 11.94 -11.26 -18.32
C GLU A 157 12.23 -11.99 -19.65
N LEU A 158 11.19 -12.18 -20.48
CA LEU A 158 11.26 -12.95 -21.73
C LEU A 158 12.24 -12.35 -22.75
N GLY A 159 12.35 -11.02 -22.80
CA GLY A 159 13.30 -10.31 -23.66
C GLY A 159 14.76 -10.64 -23.35
N HIS A 160 15.07 -11.08 -22.13
CA HIS A 160 16.42 -11.41 -21.68
C HIS A 160 16.75 -12.90 -21.74
N VAL A 161 15.84 -13.73 -22.25
CA VAL A 161 16.14 -15.14 -22.52
C VAL A 161 17.28 -15.22 -23.55
N PRO A 162 18.35 -16.00 -23.30
CA PRO A 162 19.40 -16.23 -24.28
C PRO A 162 18.84 -17.05 -25.45
N ALA A 163 18.93 -16.51 -26.67
CA ALA A 163 18.44 -17.17 -27.87
C ALA A 163 19.50 -17.38 -28.95
N VAL A 164 20.57 -16.57 -28.96
CA VAL A 164 21.65 -16.67 -29.94
C VAL A 164 22.99 -16.78 -29.22
N GLU A 165 23.59 -17.96 -29.25
CA GLU A 165 24.89 -18.21 -28.64
C GLU A 165 25.98 -17.31 -29.25
N GLY A 166 26.81 -16.69 -28.40
CA GLY A 166 27.82 -15.73 -28.85
C GLY A 166 27.27 -14.47 -29.54
N GLY A 167 25.96 -14.22 -29.40
CA GLY A 167 25.25 -13.18 -30.12
C GLY A 167 25.53 -11.73 -29.69
N ARG A 168 24.68 -10.82 -30.15
CA ARG A 168 24.76 -9.38 -29.87
C ARG A 168 24.83 -9.07 -28.36
N PRO A 169 25.65 -8.10 -27.92
CA PRO A 169 25.70 -7.67 -26.53
C PRO A 169 24.38 -7.05 -26.08
N CYS A 170 23.98 -7.33 -24.83
CA CYS A 170 22.74 -6.84 -24.23
C CYS A 170 23.02 -5.83 -23.11
N GLY A 171 22.09 -4.89 -22.92
CA GLY A 171 22.15 -3.91 -21.84
C GLY A 171 22.07 -4.53 -20.44
N CYS A 172 21.55 -5.76 -20.33
CA CYS A 172 21.56 -6.52 -19.08
C CYS A 172 22.95 -7.08 -18.69
N GLY A 173 23.98 -6.87 -19.52
CA GLY A 173 25.34 -7.35 -19.31
C GLY A 173 25.63 -8.75 -19.90
N LYS A 174 24.62 -9.42 -20.46
CA LYS A 174 24.76 -10.71 -21.15
C LYS A 174 24.89 -10.52 -22.67
N VAL A 175 25.02 -11.61 -23.41
CA VAL A 175 25.01 -11.64 -24.88
C VAL A 175 23.88 -12.51 -25.39
N GLY A 176 23.39 -12.23 -26.60
CA GLY A 176 22.46 -13.13 -27.30
C GLY A 176 21.01 -13.13 -26.82
N CYS A 177 20.59 -12.12 -26.05
CA CYS A 177 19.20 -12.01 -25.59
C CYS A 177 18.21 -11.83 -26.75
N VAL A 178 17.03 -12.43 -26.65
CA VAL A 178 15.93 -12.33 -27.64
C VAL A 178 15.63 -10.88 -28.04
N GLU A 179 15.61 -9.96 -27.08
CA GLU A 179 15.36 -8.54 -27.31
C GLU A 179 16.29 -7.93 -28.37
N LYS A 180 17.55 -8.41 -28.46
CA LYS A 180 18.53 -7.89 -29.43
C LYS A 180 18.28 -8.31 -30.87
N TYR A 181 17.27 -9.14 -31.12
CA TYR A 181 16.91 -9.62 -32.45
C TYR A 181 15.45 -9.35 -32.78
N ALA A 182 14.56 -9.49 -31.79
CA ALA A 182 13.11 -9.46 -32.00
C ALA A 182 12.41 -8.18 -31.50
N ALA A 183 13.08 -7.34 -30.70
CA ALA A 183 12.50 -6.05 -30.30
C ALA A 183 12.73 -4.99 -31.37
N GLY A 184 12.04 -3.84 -31.26
CA GLY A 184 12.22 -2.70 -32.15
C GLY A 184 13.69 -2.27 -32.27
N ARG A 185 14.40 -2.09 -31.16
CA ARG A 185 15.85 -1.75 -31.20
C ARG A 185 16.71 -2.89 -31.74
N GLY A 186 16.29 -4.14 -31.56
CA GLY A 186 16.99 -5.29 -32.16
C GLY A 186 16.84 -5.29 -33.68
N LEU A 187 15.65 -4.97 -34.17
CA LEU A 187 15.34 -4.83 -35.59
C LEU A 187 15.99 -3.58 -36.19
N ASP A 188 16.16 -2.48 -35.44
CA ASP A 188 16.94 -1.32 -35.87
C ASP A 188 18.40 -1.72 -36.17
N ILE A 189 19.02 -2.53 -35.31
CA ILE A 189 20.39 -3.04 -35.55
C ILE A 189 20.42 -3.87 -36.84
N THR A 190 19.46 -4.77 -37.01
CA THR A 190 19.34 -5.60 -38.22
C THR A 190 19.12 -4.76 -39.48
N ALA A 191 18.32 -3.69 -39.38
CA ALA A 191 18.10 -2.74 -40.47
C ALA A 191 19.39 -2.02 -40.84
N ALA A 192 20.14 -1.55 -39.85
CA ALA A 192 21.41 -0.87 -40.07
C ALA A 192 22.46 -1.78 -40.73
N GLU A 193 22.52 -3.04 -40.32
CA GLU A 193 23.41 -4.06 -40.90
C GLU A 193 23.07 -4.37 -42.37
N LEU A 194 21.78 -4.41 -42.73
CA LEU A 194 21.34 -4.74 -44.09
C LEU A 194 21.30 -3.53 -45.03
N LEU A 195 20.72 -2.41 -44.58
CA LEU A 195 20.32 -1.27 -45.39
C LEU A 195 21.25 -0.05 -45.23
N GLY A 196 22.17 -0.09 -44.26
CA GLY A 196 23.14 0.97 -43.98
C GLY A 196 22.87 1.74 -42.68
N GLU A 197 23.88 2.46 -42.20
CA GLU A 197 23.84 3.17 -40.92
C GLU A 197 22.67 4.16 -40.81
N GLY A 198 22.04 4.21 -39.63
CA GLY A 198 20.90 5.08 -39.34
C GLY A 198 19.53 4.54 -39.79
N LYS A 199 19.49 3.36 -40.42
CA LYS A 199 18.24 2.66 -40.79
C LYS A 199 17.58 2.01 -39.58
N THR A 200 16.26 1.97 -39.62
CA THR A 200 15.39 1.54 -38.50
C THR A 200 14.58 0.30 -38.85
N ALA A 201 13.94 -0.31 -37.85
CA ALA A 201 12.98 -1.38 -38.04
C ALA A 201 11.90 -1.02 -39.06
N LYS A 202 11.46 0.24 -39.10
CA LYS A 202 10.51 0.73 -40.09
C LYS A 202 11.06 0.59 -41.51
N ASP A 203 12.30 1.03 -41.76
CA ASP A 203 12.94 0.87 -43.07
C ASP A 203 13.10 -0.61 -43.46
N LEU A 204 13.36 -1.48 -42.48
CA LEU A 204 13.48 -2.93 -42.70
C LEU A 204 12.15 -3.55 -43.15
N PHE A 205 11.05 -3.24 -42.46
CA PHE A 205 9.71 -3.68 -42.86
C PHE A 205 9.32 -3.11 -44.23
N GLU A 206 9.55 -1.82 -44.49
CA GLU A 206 9.30 -1.21 -45.79
C GLU A 206 10.12 -1.87 -46.91
N ALA A 207 11.37 -2.22 -46.67
CA ALA A 207 12.19 -2.94 -47.64
C ALA A 207 11.60 -4.32 -47.97
N ALA A 208 11.14 -5.07 -46.95
CA ALA A 208 10.49 -6.37 -47.13
C ALA A 208 9.17 -6.26 -47.90
N GLU A 209 8.33 -5.26 -47.57
CA GLU A 209 7.08 -4.98 -48.30
C GLU A 209 7.33 -4.63 -49.77
N ASN A 210 8.44 -3.97 -50.07
CA ASN A 210 8.89 -3.67 -51.43
C ASN A 210 9.61 -4.84 -52.13
N GLY A 211 9.56 -6.05 -51.55
CA GLY A 211 10.06 -7.28 -52.18
C GLY A 211 11.54 -7.60 -51.92
N CYS A 212 12.19 -6.96 -50.95
CA CYS A 212 13.55 -7.35 -50.55
C CYS A 212 13.56 -8.70 -49.82
N GLU A 213 13.95 -9.76 -50.52
CA GLU A 213 14.01 -11.13 -49.97
C GLU A 213 14.88 -11.24 -48.72
N LYS A 214 16.01 -10.52 -48.68
CA LYS A 214 16.91 -10.51 -47.51
C LYS A 214 16.26 -9.86 -46.28
N ALA A 215 15.54 -8.75 -46.47
CA ALA A 215 14.84 -8.09 -45.38
C ALA A 215 13.74 -9.01 -44.82
N ASN A 216 12.98 -9.65 -45.71
CA ASN A 216 11.95 -10.61 -45.32
C ASN A 216 12.54 -11.82 -44.56
N ALA A 217 13.67 -12.35 -45.01
CA ALA A 217 14.36 -13.45 -44.33
C ALA A 217 14.82 -13.07 -42.91
N LEU A 218 15.43 -11.89 -42.73
CA LEU A 218 15.88 -11.43 -41.42
C LEU A 218 14.73 -11.13 -40.46
N ILE A 219 13.60 -10.62 -40.96
CA ILE A 219 12.37 -10.48 -40.17
C ILE A 219 11.87 -11.88 -39.76
N GLY A 220 11.89 -12.85 -40.68
CA GLY A 220 11.57 -14.25 -40.41
C GLY A 220 12.45 -14.86 -39.30
N GLU A 221 13.76 -14.64 -39.34
CA GLU A 221 14.67 -15.08 -38.28
C GLU A 221 14.31 -14.47 -36.91
N ALA A 222 13.96 -13.18 -36.88
CA ALA A 222 13.50 -12.52 -35.66
C ALA A 222 12.18 -13.12 -35.13
N VAL A 223 11.25 -13.45 -36.03
CA VAL A 223 10.00 -14.17 -35.69
C VAL A 223 10.31 -15.55 -35.12
N GLU A 224 11.21 -16.33 -35.71
CA GLU A 224 11.58 -17.66 -35.22
C GLU A 224 12.28 -17.60 -33.85
N ILE A 225 13.15 -16.62 -33.63
CA ILE A 225 13.82 -16.40 -32.34
C ILE A 225 12.78 -16.11 -31.25
N LEU A 226 11.85 -15.19 -31.51
CA LEU A 226 10.79 -14.86 -30.57
C LEU A 226 9.81 -16.03 -30.39
N GLY A 227 9.42 -16.68 -31.48
CA GLY A 227 8.50 -17.80 -31.51
C GLY A 227 8.97 -18.96 -30.65
N ARG A 228 10.24 -19.40 -30.78
CA ARG A 228 10.84 -20.44 -29.92
C ARG A 228 10.79 -20.08 -28.44
N THR A 229 11.01 -18.81 -28.13
CA THR A 229 11.00 -18.31 -26.76
C THR A 229 9.59 -18.34 -26.18
N ILE A 230 8.59 -17.91 -26.95
CA ILE A 230 7.19 -17.95 -26.54
C ILE A 230 6.69 -19.39 -26.42
N VAL A 231 7.05 -20.27 -27.35
CA VAL A 231 6.75 -21.72 -27.27
C VAL A 231 7.31 -22.31 -25.98
N SER A 232 8.53 -21.97 -25.61
CA SER A 232 9.14 -22.41 -24.35
C SER A 232 8.34 -21.91 -23.14
N ALA A 233 7.93 -20.64 -23.14
CA ALA A 233 7.08 -20.09 -22.08
C ALA A 233 5.71 -20.77 -22.02
N CYS A 234 5.08 -21.04 -23.15
CA CYS A 234 3.82 -21.77 -23.25
C CYS A 234 3.95 -23.19 -22.69
N ASN A 235 5.02 -23.91 -23.03
CA ASN A 235 5.24 -25.27 -22.54
C ASN A 235 5.49 -25.31 -21.02
N LEU A 236 6.10 -24.26 -20.46
CA LEU A 236 6.38 -24.17 -19.02
C LEU A 236 5.17 -23.71 -18.20
N LEU A 237 4.41 -22.74 -18.70
CA LEU A 237 3.34 -22.09 -17.94
C LEU A 237 1.94 -22.56 -18.33
N SER A 238 1.80 -23.25 -19.46
CA SER A 238 0.52 -23.73 -20.01
C SER A 238 -0.59 -22.66 -19.98
N PRO A 239 -0.40 -21.50 -20.65
CA PRO A 239 -1.34 -20.40 -20.60
C PRO A 239 -2.65 -20.70 -21.33
N ASP A 240 -3.74 -20.08 -20.88
CA ASP A 240 -5.00 -20.02 -21.65
C ASP A 240 -4.91 -18.96 -22.76
N CYS A 241 -4.10 -17.93 -22.57
CA CYS A 241 -3.98 -16.80 -23.49
C CYS A 241 -2.56 -16.23 -23.52
N VAL A 242 -2.06 -15.96 -24.73
CA VAL A 242 -0.91 -15.11 -24.98
C VAL A 242 -1.39 -13.85 -25.69
N LEU A 243 -1.13 -12.71 -25.09
CA LEU A 243 -1.47 -11.39 -25.63
C LEU A 243 -0.24 -10.70 -26.19
N PHE A 244 -0.43 -10.00 -27.31
CA PHE A 244 0.58 -9.15 -27.93
C PHE A 244 0.14 -7.68 -27.83
N THR A 245 1.03 -6.82 -27.33
CA THR A 245 0.80 -5.36 -27.22
C THR A 245 2.02 -4.59 -27.73
N GLY A 246 1.88 -3.29 -27.98
CA GLY A 246 2.99 -2.40 -28.36
C GLY A 246 3.19 -2.20 -29.85
N GLY A 247 4.15 -1.34 -30.21
CA GLY A 247 4.27 -0.76 -31.55
C GLY A 247 4.51 -1.76 -32.69
N LEU A 248 5.17 -2.90 -32.43
CA LEU A 248 5.39 -3.92 -33.47
C LEU A 248 4.11 -4.68 -33.85
N VAL A 249 3.04 -4.59 -33.05
CA VAL A 249 1.74 -5.20 -33.38
C VAL A 249 1.15 -4.64 -34.67
N GLY A 250 1.53 -3.42 -35.06
CA GLY A 250 1.16 -2.83 -36.35
C GLY A 250 1.66 -3.63 -37.57
N GLN A 251 2.74 -4.41 -37.41
CA GLN A 251 3.36 -5.21 -38.47
C GLN A 251 2.70 -6.59 -38.60
N LYS A 252 1.41 -6.61 -38.95
CA LYS A 252 0.59 -7.84 -38.92
C LYS A 252 1.14 -8.95 -39.81
N LYS A 253 1.23 -8.71 -41.12
CA LYS A 253 1.55 -9.75 -42.12
C LYS A 253 2.99 -10.27 -42.05
N LEU A 254 3.93 -9.39 -41.74
CA LEU A 254 5.36 -9.72 -41.75
C LEU A 254 5.87 -10.18 -40.39
N TYR A 255 5.13 -9.91 -39.30
CA TYR A 255 5.61 -10.18 -37.94
C TYR A 255 4.62 -10.97 -37.09
N ILE A 256 3.45 -10.39 -36.78
CA ILE A 256 2.51 -10.98 -35.82
C ILE A 256 1.83 -12.25 -36.34
N GLU A 257 1.33 -12.25 -37.58
CA GLU A 257 0.68 -13.41 -38.18
C GLU A 257 1.67 -14.60 -38.34
N PRO A 258 2.90 -14.39 -38.86
CA PRO A 258 3.94 -15.42 -38.85
C PRO A 258 4.29 -15.91 -37.45
N LEU A 259 4.37 -15.01 -36.46
CA LEU A 259 4.66 -15.39 -35.08
C LEU A 259 3.55 -16.27 -34.48
N ILE A 260 2.29 -15.91 -34.70
CA ILE A 260 1.12 -16.70 -34.28
C ILE A 260 1.13 -18.07 -34.97
N ALA A 261 1.43 -18.12 -36.27
CA ALA A 261 1.55 -19.37 -37.01
C ALA A 261 2.65 -20.26 -36.43
N TYR A 262 3.83 -19.69 -36.17
CA TYR A 262 4.96 -20.40 -35.55
C TYR A 262 4.57 -20.99 -34.19
N ILE A 263 3.94 -20.20 -33.32
CA ILE A 263 3.51 -20.66 -31.99
C ILE A 263 2.51 -21.80 -32.11
N ASN A 264 1.50 -21.67 -32.99
CA ASN A 264 0.48 -22.70 -33.18
C ASN A 264 1.07 -24.03 -33.68
N GLU A 265 2.11 -23.97 -34.52
CA GLU A 265 2.77 -25.17 -35.05
C GLU A 265 3.65 -25.87 -34.01
N HIS A 266 4.27 -25.12 -33.10
CA HIS A 266 5.36 -25.64 -32.24
C HIS A 266 4.99 -25.80 -30.75
N VAL A 267 3.89 -25.21 -30.27
CA VAL A 267 3.46 -25.37 -28.87
C VAL A 267 3.03 -26.81 -28.61
N TYR A 268 3.53 -27.38 -27.51
CA TYR A 268 3.05 -28.67 -27.05
C TYR A 268 1.63 -28.52 -26.47
N SER A 269 0.71 -29.36 -26.93
CA SER A 269 -0.69 -29.30 -26.52
C SER A 269 -1.29 -30.69 -26.33
N SER A 270 -2.11 -30.84 -25.29
CA SER A 270 -2.97 -32.01 -25.05
C SER A 270 -4.32 -31.94 -25.79
N GLY A 271 -4.44 -31.08 -26.80
CA GLY A 271 -5.67 -30.83 -27.57
C GLY A 271 -6.35 -29.49 -27.28
N LYS A 272 -5.72 -28.61 -26.48
CA LYS A 272 -6.14 -27.22 -26.25
C LYS A 272 -4.98 -26.27 -26.52
N MET A 273 -5.21 -25.28 -27.37
CA MET A 273 -4.22 -24.24 -27.70
C MET A 273 -4.52 -22.97 -26.91
N PRO A 274 -3.49 -22.19 -26.52
CA PRO A 274 -3.72 -20.86 -25.98
C PRO A 274 -4.42 -19.99 -27.02
N LYS A 275 -5.29 -19.09 -26.57
CA LYS A 275 -5.75 -17.97 -27.39
C LYS A 275 -4.57 -17.05 -27.68
N LEU A 276 -4.33 -16.75 -28.96
CA LEU A 276 -3.28 -15.84 -29.39
C LEU A 276 -3.95 -14.56 -29.89
N GLU A 277 -3.96 -13.51 -29.07
CA GLU A 277 -4.75 -12.30 -29.32
C GLU A 277 -3.92 -11.02 -29.21
N ILE A 278 -4.43 -9.95 -29.80
CA ILE A 278 -3.88 -8.61 -29.63
C ILE A 278 -4.56 -7.97 -28.41
N ALA A 279 -3.79 -7.27 -27.60
CA ALA A 279 -4.26 -6.51 -26.44
C ALA A 279 -5.34 -5.49 -26.81
N LEU A 280 -6.40 -5.38 -26.00
CA LEU A 280 -7.53 -4.48 -26.25
C LEU A 280 -7.23 -3.05 -25.77
N LEU A 281 -6.69 -2.93 -24.57
CA LEU A 281 -6.35 -1.65 -23.94
C LEU A 281 -5.05 -1.09 -24.52
N ASP A 282 -4.15 -1.97 -24.98
CA ASP A 282 -2.89 -1.62 -25.66
C ASP A 282 -2.07 -0.58 -24.86
N ALA A 283 -1.94 0.65 -25.36
CA ALA A 283 -1.21 1.73 -24.70
C ALA A 283 -1.82 2.18 -23.36
N ASP A 284 -3.08 1.85 -23.09
CA ASP A 284 -3.77 2.15 -21.82
C ASP A 284 -3.69 0.99 -20.82
N ALA A 285 -3.20 -0.19 -21.23
CA ALA A 285 -3.11 -1.34 -20.35
C ALA A 285 -2.27 -1.07 -19.08
N PRO A 286 -1.08 -0.41 -19.14
CA PRO A 286 -0.26 -0.18 -17.96
C PRO A 286 -0.98 0.69 -16.91
N LEU A 287 -1.58 1.81 -17.32
CA LEU A 287 -2.27 2.71 -16.39
C LEU A 287 -3.55 2.07 -15.83
N VAL A 288 -4.31 1.33 -16.66
CA VAL A 288 -5.53 0.66 -16.19
C VAL A 288 -5.16 -0.44 -15.19
N GLY A 289 -4.16 -1.26 -15.51
CA GLY A 289 -3.67 -2.28 -14.60
C GLY A 289 -3.13 -1.71 -13.30
N ALA A 290 -2.38 -0.60 -13.36
CA ALA A 290 -1.89 0.09 -12.17
C ALA A 290 -3.05 0.56 -11.28
N ALA A 291 -4.09 1.18 -11.85
CA ALA A 291 -5.27 1.60 -11.09
C ALA A 291 -5.96 0.42 -10.38
N ILE A 292 -6.08 -0.73 -11.05
CA ILE A 292 -6.71 -1.94 -10.49
C ILE A 292 -5.85 -2.55 -9.38
N VAL A 293 -4.52 -2.57 -9.53
CA VAL A 293 -3.61 -2.98 -8.46
C VAL A 293 -3.74 -2.04 -7.26
N GLY A 294 -3.84 -0.73 -7.49
CA GLY A 294 -4.10 0.27 -6.45
C GLY A 294 -5.42 0.03 -5.72
N LYS A 295 -6.49 -0.28 -6.46
CA LYS A 295 -7.80 -0.65 -5.91
C LYS A 295 -7.71 -1.85 -4.97
N GLU A 296 -7.07 -2.93 -5.44
CA GLU A 296 -6.93 -4.15 -4.64
C GLU A 296 -6.01 -3.96 -3.44
N TYR A 297 -4.97 -3.13 -3.58
CA TYR A 297 -4.11 -2.73 -2.48
C TYR A 297 -4.92 -1.99 -1.42
N ALA A 298 -5.71 -0.98 -1.80
CA ALA A 298 -6.53 -0.23 -0.85
C ALA A 298 -7.62 -1.09 -0.18
N ALA A 299 -8.16 -2.10 -0.88
CA ALA A 299 -9.11 -3.05 -0.30
C ALA A 299 -8.46 -3.95 0.78
N LYS A 300 -7.14 -4.19 0.68
CA LYS A 300 -6.34 -4.93 1.67
C LYS A 300 -5.72 -4.00 2.71
N ALA A 301 -5.51 -2.73 2.38
CA ALA A 301 -4.98 -1.73 3.28
C ALA A 301 -5.98 -1.54 4.44
N PRO A 302 -5.50 -1.42 5.69
CA PRO A 302 -6.38 -1.07 6.79
C PRO A 302 -7.05 0.27 6.46
N ALA A 303 -8.38 0.33 6.51
CA ALA A 303 -9.11 1.57 6.34
C ALA A 303 -8.53 2.63 7.30
N LYS A 304 -8.31 3.87 6.84
CA LYS A 304 -7.91 4.97 7.73
C LYS A 304 -8.96 5.08 8.86
N ARG A 305 -8.59 4.64 10.05
CA ARG A 305 -9.46 4.65 11.23
C ARG A 305 -9.47 6.07 11.79
N LYS A 306 -10.62 6.54 12.27
CA LYS A 306 -10.67 7.86 12.91
C LYS A 306 -9.75 7.83 14.13
N ALA A 307 -8.73 8.68 14.16
CA ALA A 307 -7.91 8.89 15.35
C ALA A 307 -8.76 9.53 16.46
N LEU A 308 -8.78 8.90 17.64
CA LEU A 308 -9.48 9.38 18.82
C LEU A 308 -8.47 9.84 19.86
N LEU A 309 -8.81 10.89 20.61
CA LEU A 309 -7.94 11.44 21.64
C LEU A 309 -8.52 11.17 23.03
N SER A 310 -7.64 10.77 23.96
CA SER A 310 -7.95 10.60 25.37
C SER A 310 -7.08 11.55 26.19
N ALA A 311 -7.65 12.65 26.71
CA ALA A 311 -6.88 13.68 27.39
C ALA A 311 -6.59 13.31 28.85
N SER A 312 -5.30 13.16 29.20
CA SER A 312 -4.89 12.89 30.57
C SER A 312 -5.18 14.09 31.47
N VAL A 313 -6.22 13.96 32.30
CA VAL A 313 -6.64 15.01 33.25
C VAL A 313 -5.56 15.32 34.28
N MET A 314 -4.62 14.39 34.45
CA MET A 314 -3.40 14.57 35.23
C MET A 314 -2.57 15.79 34.75
N CYS A 315 -2.64 16.10 33.44
CA CYS A 315 -1.91 17.20 32.81
C CYS A 315 -2.69 18.53 32.82
N ALA A 316 -3.94 18.53 33.27
CA ALA A 316 -4.80 19.71 33.32
C ALA A 316 -4.44 20.63 34.49
N ASP A 317 -5.03 21.83 34.51
CA ASP A 317 -4.90 22.73 35.67
C ASP A 317 -5.69 22.16 36.85
N LEU A 318 -4.99 21.47 37.76
CA LEU A 318 -5.60 20.82 38.91
C LEU A 318 -6.31 21.79 39.86
N LEU A 319 -5.92 23.08 39.88
CA LEU A 319 -6.60 24.09 40.69
C LEU A 319 -7.91 24.56 40.05
N ASN A 320 -8.07 24.38 38.73
CA ASN A 320 -9.21 24.84 37.94
C ASN A 320 -9.83 23.71 37.08
N LEU A 321 -9.85 22.48 37.59
CA LEU A 321 -10.26 21.27 36.84
C LEU A 321 -11.59 21.41 36.08
N GLY A 322 -12.60 22.03 36.69
CA GLY A 322 -13.90 22.23 36.03
C GLY A 322 -13.82 23.09 34.77
N ALA A 323 -12.88 24.03 34.69
CA ALA A 323 -12.63 24.81 33.49
C ALA A 323 -11.85 24.00 32.45
N SER A 324 -10.81 23.27 32.86
CA SER A 324 -10.02 22.42 31.96
C SER A 324 -10.87 21.32 31.32
N LEU A 325 -11.79 20.70 32.06
CA LEU A 325 -12.69 19.67 31.52
C LEU A 325 -13.60 20.22 30.41
N LYS A 326 -14.07 21.47 30.53
CA LYS A 326 -14.85 22.14 29.49
C LYS A 326 -14.00 22.49 28.28
N GLU A 327 -12.74 22.90 28.49
CA GLU A 327 -11.82 23.20 27.40
C GLU A 327 -11.49 21.95 26.57
N ILE A 328 -11.34 20.79 27.24
CA ILE A 328 -11.17 19.48 26.58
C ILE A 328 -12.41 19.13 25.73
N GLU A 329 -13.62 19.29 26.28
CA GLU A 329 -14.88 19.06 25.56
C GLU A 329 -15.02 19.98 24.33
N GLN A 330 -14.68 21.27 24.49
CA GLN A 330 -14.68 22.25 23.39
C GLN A 330 -13.60 21.98 22.34
N ALA A 331 -12.50 21.32 22.71
CA ALA A 331 -11.46 20.94 21.78
C ALA A 331 -11.90 19.84 20.79
N GLY A 332 -12.96 19.10 21.14
CA GLY A 332 -13.46 17.97 20.36
C GLY A 332 -12.79 16.64 20.71
N ILE A 333 -12.16 16.55 21.89
CA ILE A 333 -11.52 15.33 22.39
C ILE A 333 -12.58 14.37 22.89
N GLU A 334 -12.43 13.07 22.59
CA GLU A 334 -13.45 12.06 22.85
C GLU A 334 -13.49 11.54 24.29
N TYR A 335 -12.35 11.43 24.96
CA TYR A 335 -12.26 10.80 26.28
C TYR A 335 -11.49 11.66 27.29
N ILE A 336 -11.90 11.54 28.56
CA ILE A 336 -11.10 11.98 29.71
C ILE A 336 -10.28 10.78 30.21
N HIS A 337 -8.97 10.80 29.99
CA HIS A 337 -8.08 9.76 30.49
C HIS A 337 -7.83 9.97 31.99
N ALA A 338 -8.07 8.92 32.78
CA ALA A 338 -8.05 8.94 34.23
C ALA A 338 -7.17 7.82 34.78
N ASP A 339 -5.93 8.18 35.14
CA ASP A 339 -4.95 7.29 35.75
C ASP A 339 -5.22 7.02 37.23
N ILE A 340 -5.52 5.78 37.60
CA ILE A 340 -5.67 5.36 39.00
C ILE A 340 -4.46 4.54 39.42
N MET A 341 -3.68 5.07 40.37
CA MET A 341 -2.40 4.51 40.81
C MET A 341 -2.39 4.28 42.33
N ASP A 342 -1.63 3.29 42.82
CA ASP A 342 -1.70 2.81 44.22
C ASP A 342 -0.37 2.82 45.01
N ASN A 343 0.71 3.35 44.44
CA ASN A 343 2.07 3.27 45.00
C ASN A 343 2.64 1.85 45.20
N HIS A 344 2.00 0.81 44.66
CA HIS A 344 2.47 -0.58 44.74
C HIS A 344 2.71 -1.14 43.34
N PHE A 345 1.68 -1.17 42.50
CA PHE A 345 1.80 -1.57 41.10
C PHE A 345 2.67 -0.57 40.31
N VAL A 346 2.49 0.72 40.59
CA VAL A 346 3.36 1.81 40.11
C VAL A 346 3.78 2.70 41.28
N PRO A 347 4.98 3.30 41.27
CA PRO A 347 5.48 4.12 42.37
C PRO A 347 4.91 5.56 42.34
N ASN A 348 3.59 5.70 42.22
CA ASN A 348 2.87 6.98 42.19
C ASN A 348 1.41 6.79 42.69
N LEU A 349 0.78 7.88 43.18
CA LEU A 349 -0.61 7.91 43.66
C LEU A 349 -1.49 8.91 42.91
N MET A 350 -0.86 9.96 42.38
CA MET A 350 -1.47 11.15 41.75
C MET A 350 -2.85 11.61 42.28
N LEU A 351 -3.96 11.22 41.64
CA LEU A 351 -5.32 11.64 42.01
C LEU A 351 -6.11 10.47 42.62
N PRO A 352 -6.73 10.65 43.80
CA PRO A 352 -7.56 9.61 44.39
C PRO A 352 -8.85 9.41 43.58
N MET A 353 -9.32 8.17 43.55
CA MET A 353 -10.54 7.74 42.84
C MET A 353 -11.78 8.63 43.11
N GLU A 354 -11.96 9.13 44.33
CA GLU A 354 -13.08 10.02 44.67
C GLU A 354 -13.10 11.33 43.88
N MET A 355 -11.93 11.81 43.45
CA MET A 355 -11.87 13.03 42.64
C MET A 355 -12.50 12.81 41.27
N TYR A 356 -12.28 11.66 40.63
CA TYR A 356 -12.91 11.34 39.35
C TYR A 356 -14.44 11.27 39.47
N ASN A 357 -14.95 10.64 40.53
CA ASN A 357 -16.40 10.62 40.80
C ASN A 357 -16.96 12.05 40.96
N LYS A 358 -16.21 12.96 41.60
CA LYS A 358 -16.61 14.37 41.75
C LYS A 358 -16.48 15.21 40.48
N MET A 359 -15.70 14.78 39.49
CA MET A 359 -15.57 15.45 38.18
C MET A 359 -16.78 15.21 37.27
N ARG A 360 -17.58 14.16 37.52
CA ARG A 360 -18.73 13.77 36.68
C ARG A 360 -19.69 14.92 36.32
N PRO A 361 -20.05 15.86 37.21
CA PRO A 361 -20.97 16.94 36.85
C PRO A 361 -20.34 18.03 35.95
N ALA A 362 -19.02 18.00 35.75
CA ALA A 362 -18.29 19.05 35.04
C ALA A 362 -18.07 18.77 33.55
N THR A 363 -18.38 17.56 33.06
CA THR A 363 -18.22 17.16 31.65
C THR A 363 -19.22 16.07 31.27
N ASN A 364 -19.59 16.04 29.98
CA ASN A 364 -20.39 14.95 29.40
C ASN A 364 -19.52 13.87 28.73
N LEU A 365 -18.20 14.08 28.66
CA LEU A 365 -17.30 13.12 28.03
C LEU A 365 -17.22 11.83 28.84
N PRO A 366 -17.17 10.66 28.17
CA PRO A 366 -16.87 9.40 28.84
C PRO A 366 -15.46 9.42 29.44
N PHE A 367 -15.31 8.70 30.55
CA PHE A 367 -14.03 8.51 31.20
C PHE A 367 -13.36 7.25 30.67
N ASP A 368 -12.09 7.37 30.38
CA ASP A 368 -11.18 6.28 30.06
C ASP A 368 -10.31 6.02 31.29
N PHE A 369 -10.79 5.14 32.17
CA PHE A 369 -10.12 4.80 33.42
C PHE A 369 -9.01 3.79 33.17
N HIS A 370 -7.79 4.16 33.53
CA HIS A 370 -6.63 3.30 33.45
C HIS A 370 -6.18 2.89 34.85
N ILE A 371 -6.48 1.65 35.24
CA ILE A 371 -6.20 1.15 36.59
C ILE A 371 -4.81 0.54 36.64
N MET A 372 -3.84 1.34 37.08
CA MET A 372 -2.46 0.96 37.39
C MET A 372 -2.32 0.66 38.89
N ALA A 373 -3.09 -0.32 39.38
CA ALA A 373 -3.12 -0.69 40.79
C ALA A 373 -3.35 -2.19 40.99
N GLU A 374 -2.75 -2.77 42.02
CA GLU A 374 -3.00 -4.16 42.44
C GLU A 374 -4.43 -4.33 42.95
N ASN A 375 -5.01 -5.51 42.74
CA ASN A 375 -6.40 -5.82 43.12
C ASN A 375 -7.42 -4.80 42.54
N PRO A 376 -7.41 -4.58 41.21
CA PRO A 376 -8.24 -3.60 40.51
C PRO A 376 -9.74 -3.77 40.78
N GLU A 377 -10.19 -4.99 41.11
CA GLU A 377 -11.58 -5.29 41.48
C GLU A 377 -12.10 -4.37 42.60
N THR A 378 -11.25 -4.04 43.58
CA THR A 378 -11.61 -3.18 44.71
C THR A 378 -11.85 -1.73 44.31
N ILE A 379 -11.21 -1.29 43.22
CA ILE A 379 -11.37 0.03 42.62
C ILE A 379 -12.61 0.03 41.74
N ILE A 380 -12.77 -0.99 40.88
CA ILE A 380 -13.93 -1.17 40.00
C ILE A 380 -15.23 -1.16 40.80
N GLU A 381 -15.26 -1.83 41.96
CA GLU A 381 -16.42 -1.85 42.86
C GLU A 381 -16.87 -0.44 43.28
N LYS A 382 -15.93 0.47 43.52
CA LYS A 382 -16.20 1.81 44.06
C LYS A 382 -16.29 2.91 43.00
N LEU A 383 -15.87 2.64 41.77
CA LEU A 383 -16.03 3.58 40.66
C LEU A 383 -17.51 3.75 40.30
N ASP A 384 -17.91 5.01 40.14
CA ASP A 384 -19.23 5.40 39.62
C ASP A 384 -19.19 5.35 38.09
N LEU A 385 -19.27 4.14 37.53
CA LEU A 385 -19.19 3.88 36.09
C LEU A 385 -20.51 4.16 35.36
N LYS A 386 -20.42 4.66 34.14
CA LYS A 386 -21.53 4.99 33.24
C LYS A 386 -21.34 4.31 31.89
N ALA A 387 -22.45 4.22 31.14
CA ALA A 387 -22.41 3.77 29.75
C ALA A 387 -21.46 4.65 28.92
N GLY A 388 -20.57 4.00 28.17
CA GLY A 388 -19.56 4.67 27.35
C GLY A 388 -18.22 4.90 28.05
N ASP A 389 -18.14 4.78 29.38
CA ASP A 389 -16.84 4.74 30.06
C ASP A 389 -16.07 3.48 29.65
N ILE A 390 -14.75 3.59 29.64
CA ILE A 390 -13.84 2.50 29.38
C ILE A 390 -13.02 2.26 30.65
N VAL A 391 -12.78 0.99 31.00
CA VAL A 391 -11.93 0.64 32.15
C VAL A 391 -10.87 -0.36 31.71
N SER A 392 -9.63 0.13 31.65
CA SER A 392 -8.45 -0.62 31.29
C SER A 392 -7.82 -1.26 32.54
N VAL A 393 -7.83 -2.59 32.58
CA VAL A 393 -7.21 -3.39 33.64
C VAL A 393 -5.92 -4.01 33.12
N HIS A 394 -4.80 -3.79 33.83
CA HIS A 394 -3.53 -4.43 33.49
C HIS A 394 -3.61 -5.94 33.72
N TYR A 395 -3.13 -6.72 32.75
CA TYR A 395 -2.94 -8.17 32.93
C TYR A 395 -2.09 -8.47 34.18
N GLU A 396 -1.10 -7.61 34.44
CA GLU A 396 -0.11 -7.76 35.50
C GLU A 396 -0.65 -7.43 36.90
N SER A 397 -1.83 -6.80 37.00
CA SER A 397 -2.31 -6.26 38.29
C SER A 397 -3.29 -7.18 39.03
N THR A 398 -3.72 -8.28 38.41
CA THR A 398 -4.59 -9.28 39.03
C THR A 398 -4.35 -10.69 38.49
N VAL A 399 -4.53 -11.68 39.35
CA VAL A 399 -4.52 -13.10 38.96
C VAL A 399 -5.83 -13.53 38.26
N HIS A 400 -6.90 -12.73 38.37
CA HIS A 400 -8.24 -13.06 37.87
C HIS A 400 -8.75 -12.00 36.89
N LEU A 401 -7.99 -11.76 35.82
CA LEU A 401 -8.29 -10.73 34.81
C LEU A 401 -9.73 -10.81 34.27
N GLN A 402 -10.19 -12.00 33.88
CA GLN A 402 -11.55 -12.20 33.33
C GLN A 402 -12.66 -11.78 34.31
N ARG A 403 -12.45 -11.98 35.62
CA ARG A 403 -13.39 -11.53 36.66
C ARG A 403 -13.44 -10.00 36.73
N ALA A 404 -12.28 -9.34 36.71
CA ALA A 404 -12.21 -7.88 36.71
C ALA A 404 -12.91 -7.27 35.47
N LEU A 405 -12.66 -7.83 34.28
CA LEU A 405 -13.32 -7.40 33.04
C LEU A 405 -14.84 -7.62 33.09
N THR A 406 -15.29 -8.75 33.64
CA THR A 406 -16.73 -9.02 33.85
C THR A 406 -17.37 -7.97 34.77
N MET A 407 -16.72 -7.60 35.88
CA MET A 407 -17.23 -6.57 36.80
C MET A 407 -17.40 -5.21 36.11
N VAL A 408 -16.48 -4.83 35.22
CA VAL A 408 -16.60 -3.59 34.41
C VAL A 408 -17.85 -3.65 33.54
N LYS A 409 -18.04 -4.77 32.84
CA LYS A 409 -19.17 -4.98 31.94
C LYS A 409 -20.52 -5.00 32.68
N GLU A 410 -20.59 -5.64 33.84
CA GLU A 410 -21.80 -5.68 34.69
C GLU A 410 -22.20 -4.30 35.22
N LYS A 411 -21.22 -3.40 35.40
CA LYS A 411 -21.43 -1.99 35.73
C LYS A 411 -21.80 -1.11 34.53
N GLY A 412 -21.93 -1.69 33.33
CA GLY A 412 -22.35 -0.99 32.11
C GLY A 412 -21.25 -0.20 31.39
N ALA A 413 -19.99 -0.33 31.82
CA ALA A 413 -18.83 0.24 31.14
C ALA A 413 -18.22 -0.76 30.15
N ILE A 414 -17.32 -0.27 29.30
CA ILE A 414 -16.61 -1.04 28.28
C ILE A 414 -15.35 -1.64 28.93
N PRO A 415 -15.24 -2.97 29.06
CA PRO A 415 -14.02 -3.62 29.54
C PRO A 415 -12.87 -3.44 28.55
N ALA A 416 -11.70 -3.10 29.08
CA ALA A 416 -10.46 -2.98 28.32
C ALA A 416 -9.31 -3.67 29.06
N VAL A 417 -8.35 -4.21 28.30
CA VAL A 417 -7.16 -4.86 28.86
C VAL A 417 -5.91 -4.05 28.52
N ALA A 418 -5.09 -3.78 29.53
CA ALA A 418 -3.81 -3.13 29.40
C ALA A 418 -2.66 -4.13 29.58
N ILE A 419 -1.54 -3.89 28.88
CA ILE A 419 -0.30 -4.64 29.10
C ILE A 419 0.92 -3.71 29.10
N ASN A 420 1.85 -4.00 30.00
CA ASN A 420 3.14 -3.32 30.08
C ASN A 420 4.03 -3.65 28.88
N PRO A 421 5.10 -2.86 28.63
CA PRO A 421 5.90 -3.07 27.43
C PRO A 421 6.52 -4.47 27.33
N ALA A 422 6.99 -5.03 28.45
CA ALA A 422 7.62 -6.35 28.52
C ALA A 422 6.64 -7.53 28.37
N THR A 423 5.35 -7.31 28.58
CA THR A 423 4.37 -8.41 28.61
C THR A 423 4.00 -8.85 27.19
N PRO A 424 4.13 -10.14 26.84
CA PRO A 424 3.78 -10.63 25.51
C PRO A 424 2.29 -10.43 25.18
N LEU A 425 1.98 -10.20 23.90
CA LEU A 425 0.59 -10.07 23.43
C LEU A 425 -0.25 -11.33 23.68
N GLU A 426 0.40 -12.50 23.72
CA GLU A 426 -0.27 -13.78 23.98
C GLU A 426 -0.95 -13.84 25.35
N MET A 427 -0.51 -13.03 26.32
CA MET A 427 -1.07 -13.07 27.69
C MET A 427 -2.53 -12.62 27.76
N ILE A 428 -3.03 -11.98 26.70
CA ILE A 428 -4.40 -11.46 26.63
C ILE A 428 -5.26 -12.16 25.57
N SER A 429 -4.76 -13.23 24.93
CA SER A 429 -5.46 -13.90 23.84
C SER A 429 -6.80 -14.51 24.27
N GLU A 430 -6.85 -15.10 25.46
CA GLU A 430 -8.03 -15.78 26.01
C GLU A 430 -9.16 -14.82 26.45
N VAL A 431 -8.90 -13.51 26.59
CA VAL A 431 -9.91 -12.53 27.02
C VAL A 431 -10.30 -11.53 25.92
N ILE A 432 -9.73 -11.68 24.71
CA ILE A 432 -9.89 -10.68 23.64
C ILE A 432 -11.33 -10.55 23.15
N ASP A 433 -12.12 -11.61 23.27
CA ASP A 433 -13.55 -11.63 22.90
C ASP A 433 -14.43 -10.82 23.86
N GLU A 434 -13.92 -10.48 25.04
CA GLU A 434 -14.68 -9.82 26.09
C GLU A 434 -14.42 -8.31 26.17
N VAL A 435 -13.39 -7.80 25.49
CA VAL A 435 -12.94 -6.41 25.58
C VAL A 435 -13.37 -5.55 24.39
N GLY A 436 -13.64 -4.28 24.65
CA GLY A 436 -13.85 -3.26 23.60
C GLY A 436 -12.58 -2.49 23.24
N MET A 437 -11.52 -2.59 24.05
CA MET A 437 -10.26 -1.89 23.79
C MET A 437 -9.06 -2.66 24.38
N VAL A 438 -7.92 -2.59 23.67
CA VAL A 438 -6.60 -3.05 24.15
C VAL A 438 -5.71 -1.83 24.32
N LEU A 439 -5.13 -1.65 25.50
CA LEU A 439 -4.20 -0.57 25.83
C LEU A 439 -2.77 -1.11 25.84
N ILE A 440 -1.93 -0.58 24.94
CA ILE A 440 -0.49 -0.90 24.90
C ILE A 440 0.28 0.22 25.57
N MET A 441 0.95 -0.10 26.67
CA MET A 441 1.95 0.79 27.26
C MET A 441 3.17 0.88 26.35
N THR A 442 3.53 2.09 25.96
CA THR A 442 4.74 2.38 25.17
C THR A 442 5.91 2.88 26.02
N VAL A 443 5.64 3.17 27.30
CA VAL A 443 6.62 3.46 28.36
C VAL A 443 6.29 2.60 29.58
N ASN A 444 7.20 2.47 30.54
CA ASN A 444 6.83 1.81 31.80
C ASN A 444 5.86 2.71 32.58
N PRO A 445 4.77 2.18 33.13
CA PRO A 445 3.73 2.98 33.77
C PRO A 445 4.24 3.72 35.03
N GLY A 446 3.56 4.80 35.41
CA GLY A 446 3.76 5.49 36.69
C GLY A 446 4.25 6.94 36.61
N PHE A 447 4.92 7.36 35.53
CA PHE A 447 5.40 8.74 35.38
C PHE A 447 5.26 9.30 33.96
N ALA A 448 4.94 10.58 33.86
CA ALA A 448 4.92 11.33 32.60
C ALA A 448 6.35 11.68 32.10
N GLY A 449 6.49 11.99 30.81
CA GLY A 449 7.73 12.53 30.22
C GLY A 449 8.80 11.49 29.85
N GLN A 450 8.49 10.20 29.97
CA GLN A 450 9.40 9.12 29.59
C GLN A 450 9.52 8.98 28.07
N LYS A 451 10.64 8.44 27.59
CA LYS A 451 10.82 8.09 26.17
C LYS A 451 10.17 6.75 25.88
N ILE A 452 9.59 6.62 24.69
CA ILE A 452 9.05 5.35 24.17
C ILE A 452 10.14 4.26 24.23
N VAL A 453 9.79 3.09 24.73
CA VAL A 453 10.72 1.97 24.82
C VAL A 453 11.00 1.36 23.44
N PRO A 454 12.20 0.80 23.21
CA PRO A 454 12.49 0.07 21.99
C PRO A 454 11.46 -1.03 21.72
N GLY A 455 10.95 -1.10 20.49
CA GLY A 455 9.99 -2.13 20.07
C GLY A 455 8.51 -1.81 20.34
N ALA A 456 8.17 -0.69 21.00
CA ALA A 456 6.77 -0.34 21.25
C ALA A 456 5.96 -0.16 19.95
N PHE A 457 6.51 0.55 18.95
CA PHE A 457 5.86 0.71 17.64
C PHE A 457 5.58 -0.65 16.96
N ASP A 458 6.54 -1.58 17.02
CA ASP A 458 6.35 -2.93 16.50
C ASP A 458 5.26 -3.69 17.26
N LYS A 459 5.22 -3.55 18.59
CA LYS A 459 4.17 -4.16 19.42
C LYS A 459 2.78 -3.64 19.03
N VAL A 460 2.63 -2.34 18.81
CA VAL A 460 1.37 -1.72 18.31
C VAL A 460 0.99 -2.34 16.96
N ARG A 461 1.92 -2.37 16.00
CA ARG A 461 1.71 -2.98 14.67
C ARG A 461 1.25 -4.43 14.75
N ARG A 462 1.97 -5.26 15.51
CA ARG A 462 1.61 -6.69 15.69
C ARG A 462 0.25 -6.85 16.37
N THR A 463 -0.10 -5.96 17.30
CA THR A 463 -1.41 -5.98 17.97
C THR A 463 -2.52 -5.71 16.95
N ARG A 464 -2.34 -4.69 16.11
CA ARG A 464 -3.32 -4.36 15.07
C ARG A 464 -3.50 -5.49 14.07
N GLU A 465 -2.39 -6.05 13.57
CA GLU A 465 -2.40 -7.20 12.66
C GLU A 465 -3.09 -8.42 13.27
N TRP A 466 -2.87 -8.65 14.56
CA TRP A 466 -3.50 -9.76 15.30
C TRP A 466 -5.02 -9.56 15.41
N LEU A 467 -5.47 -8.37 15.82
CA LEU A 467 -6.90 -8.03 15.88
C LEU A 467 -7.58 -8.15 14.51
N ASP A 468 -6.91 -7.67 13.44
CA ASP A 468 -7.43 -7.75 12.08
C ASP A 468 -7.58 -9.19 11.59
N LYS A 469 -6.59 -10.06 11.89
CA LYS A 469 -6.66 -11.50 11.57
C LYS A 469 -7.80 -12.21 12.29
N LEU A 470 -8.13 -11.79 13.50
CA LEU A 470 -9.27 -12.31 14.28
C LEU A 470 -10.62 -11.72 13.84
N GLY A 471 -10.64 -10.79 12.88
CA GLY A 471 -11.87 -10.08 12.48
C GLY A 471 -12.38 -9.08 13.52
N LYS A 472 -11.57 -8.74 14.54
CA LYS A 472 -11.90 -7.83 15.65
C LYS A 472 -11.62 -6.38 15.27
N LYS A 473 -12.30 -5.89 14.24
CA LYS A 473 -12.13 -4.51 13.74
C LYS A 473 -12.72 -3.47 14.68
N ASP A 474 -13.70 -3.86 15.50
CA ASP A 474 -14.39 -2.97 16.45
C ASP A 474 -13.67 -2.83 17.80
N VAL A 475 -12.66 -3.67 18.06
CA VAL A 475 -11.80 -3.52 19.24
C VAL A 475 -10.78 -2.43 18.98
N LEU A 476 -10.85 -1.37 19.79
CA LEU A 476 -9.95 -0.22 19.70
C LEU A 476 -8.55 -0.56 20.22
N LEU A 477 -7.52 -0.05 19.56
CA LEU A 477 -6.13 -0.13 20.01
C LEU A 477 -5.70 1.22 20.60
N GLN A 478 -5.58 1.30 21.91
CA GLN A 478 -5.09 2.48 22.61
C GLN A 478 -3.59 2.40 22.85
N VAL A 479 -2.92 3.54 22.78
CA VAL A 479 -1.53 3.72 23.18
C VAL A 479 -1.41 4.77 24.28
N ASP A 480 -0.70 4.39 25.35
CA ASP A 480 -0.34 5.29 26.45
C ASP A 480 1.19 5.35 26.61
N GLY A 481 1.71 6.55 26.86
CA GLY A 481 3.13 6.87 26.91
C GLY A 481 3.59 7.73 25.72
N ASN A 482 4.02 8.97 26.02
CA ASN A 482 4.69 9.86 25.07
C ASN A 482 3.99 10.00 23.69
N CYS A 483 2.67 10.22 23.71
CA CYS A 483 1.89 10.64 22.55
C CYS A 483 2.17 12.11 22.21
N SER A 484 3.36 12.37 21.66
CA SER A 484 3.81 13.69 21.20
C SER A 484 3.41 13.97 19.75
N PHE A 485 3.55 15.22 19.30
CA PHE A 485 3.39 15.59 17.88
C PHE A 485 4.30 14.79 16.93
N GLU A 486 5.41 14.24 17.42
CA GLU A 486 6.31 13.41 16.61
C GLU A 486 5.90 11.94 16.58
N ASN A 487 5.39 11.41 17.70
CA ASN A 487 5.16 9.98 17.85
C ASN A 487 3.76 9.54 17.45
N VAL A 488 2.74 10.39 17.63
CA VAL A 488 1.35 10.03 17.30
C VAL A 488 1.19 9.63 15.82
N PRO A 489 1.76 10.34 14.82
CA PRO A 489 1.67 9.90 13.43
C PRO A 489 2.29 8.51 13.19
N LYS A 490 3.43 8.23 13.85
CA LYS A 490 4.11 6.92 13.77
C LYS A 490 3.28 5.81 14.42
N LEU A 491 2.64 6.09 15.56
CA LEU A 491 1.78 5.14 16.27
C LEU A 491 0.46 4.90 15.52
N TYR A 492 -0.10 5.94 14.90
CA TYR A 492 -1.26 5.86 14.02
C TYR A 492 -0.98 5.00 12.80
N ASN A 493 0.15 5.21 12.13
CA ASN A 493 0.60 4.35 11.02
C ASN A 493 0.91 2.91 11.47
N ALA A 494 1.32 2.71 12.72
CA ALA A 494 1.45 1.39 13.32
C ALA A 494 0.08 0.75 13.67
N GLY A 495 -1.03 1.48 13.52
CA GLY A 495 -2.38 0.94 13.64
C GLY A 495 -3.11 1.23 14.95
N ALA A 496 -2.62 2.17 15.77
CA ALA A 496 -3.34 2.64 16.96
C ALA A 496 -4.55 3.52 16.59
N ASP A 497 -5.60 3.42 17.39
CA ASP A 497 -6.88 4.12 17.24
C ASP A 497 -7.04 5.26 18.24
N VAL A 498 -6.61 5.05 19.48
CA VAL A 498 -6.79 5.99 20.60
C VAL A 498 -5.44 6.41 21.17
N PHE A 499 -5.24 7.72 21.33
CA PHE A 499 -3.97 8.28 21.83
C PHE A 499 -4.18 8.99 23.17
N VAL A 500 -3.49 8.53 24.21
CA VAL A 500 -3.49 9.21 25.52
C VAL A 500 -2.59 10.44 25.43
N VAL A 501 -3.18 11.63 25.36
CA VAL A 501 -2.49 12.90 25.13
C VAL A 501 -2.26 13.67 26.43
N GLY A 502 -1.07 14.28 26.54
CA GLY A 502 -0.60 14.97 27.74
C GLY A 502 0.27 16.18 27.42
N THR A 503 1.21 16.51 28.30
CA THR A 503 2.10 17.69 28.18
C THR A 503 3.05 17.68 26.97
N SER A 504 3.25 16.51 26.34
CA SER A 504 4.05 16.37 25.11
C SER A 504 3.32 16.81 23.84
N SER A 505 2.00 17.04 23.91
CA SER A 505 1.14 17.39 22.76
C SER A 505 0.06 18.39 23.16
N VAL A 506 -1.13 17.92 23.54
CA VAL A 506 -2.34 18.74 23.76
C VAL A 506 -2.18 19.72 24.93
N PHE A 507 -1.48 19.32 25.99
CA PHE A 507 -1.19 20.19 27.14
C PHE A 507 0.20 20.84 27.05
N LYS A 508 0.77 20.98 25.85
CA LYS A 508 2.10 21.56 25.68
C LYS A 508 2.09 23.04 26.05
N LYS A 509 3.00 23.44 26.95
CA LYS A 509 3.16 24.84 27.38
C LYS A 509 3.29 25.78 26.18
N GLY A 510 2.47 26.82 26.16
CA GLY A 510 2.43 27.83 25.10
C GLY A 510 1.39 27.58 24.02
N LEU A 511 0.61 26.49 24.12
CA LEU A 511 -0.58 26.24 23.31
C LEU A 511 -1.81 26.13 24.23
N THR A 512 -2.97 26.54 23.74
CA THR A 512 -4.27 26.14 24.29
C THR A 512 -4.55 24.67 23.98
N ILE A 513 -5.47 24.04 24.71
CA ILE A 513 -5.86 22.63 24.45
C ILE A 513 -6.40 22.49 23.02
N LYS A 514 -7.17 23.49 22.54
CA LYS A 514 -7.69 23.50 21.17
C LYS A 514 -6.58 23.56 20.12
N GLU A 515 -5.63 24.48 20.25
CA GLU A 515 -4.50 24.60 19.32
C GLU A 515 -3.64 23.34 19.31
N GLY A 516 -3.39 22.75 20.49
CA GLY A 516 -2.68 21.48 20.61
C GLY A 516 -3.40 20.32 19.92
N THR A 517 -4.73 20.28 20.06
CA THR A 517 -5.59 19.27 19.41
C THR A 517 -5.59 19.41 17.90
N ASP A 518 -5.87 20.61 17.39
CA ASP A 518 -5.95 20.89 15.95
C ASP A 518 -4.61 20.60 15.26
N LYS A 519 -3.50 21.01 15.90
CA LYS A 519 -2.15 20.70 15.42
C LYS A 519 -1.86 19.20 15.39
N LEU A 520 -2.33 18.44 16.36
CA LEU A 520 -2.07 17.00 16.40
C LEU A 520 -2.86 16.28 15.31
N LEU A 521 -4.14 16.62 15.16
CA LEU A 521 -5.03 16.04 14.16
C LEU A 521 -4.61 16.39 12.73
N SER A 522 -3.99 17.56 12.49
CA SER A 522 -3.46 17.89 11.16
C SER A 522 -2.27 17.04 10.71
N LEU A 523 -1.73 16.18 11.59
CA LEU A 523 -0.60 15.29 11.30
C LEU A 523 -1.02 13.84 11.02
N LEU A 524 -2.32 13.53 11.01
CA LEU A 524 -2.93 12.20 10.83
C LEU A 524 -3.82 12.18 9.58
#